data_AF-A0A3L6TBF9-F1
#
_entry.id   AF-A0A3L6TBF9-F1
#
_cell.length_a   1.000
_cell.length_b   1.000
_cell.length_c   1.000
_cell.angle_alpha   90.00
_cell.angle_beta   90.00
_cell.angle_gamma   90.00
#
_symmetry.space_group_name_H-M   'P 1'
#
loop_
_entity.id
_entity.type
_entity.pdbx_description
1 polymer ?
#
loop_
_entity_poly.entity_id
_entity_poly.type
_entity_poly.pdbx_seq_one_letter_code
_entity_poly.pdbx_strand_id
1 'polypeptide(L)'
;MRGTKRPLGAVTSWVRRQPPKVKAFLAVVTGMAALVFIRFIVHDHDNLFVAAEAAHALGIGVLIYKLTKEKTCAGLSLKSQDLTALFLAVRLYCSFVMEYDIHTILDTATLVATLFVIYMIRFKLRSTYMVDKDNFALYYVVVPCAALALLIHPSTSHNIVNRVSWAFCVYLEAVSVLPQLRLMQNTKIVEPFTAHYVFALGVARFLSCAHWVLQVLDTRGRLLTALGYGLWPSMVLLSEIVQTFILADFCYYYVKRLGLVATIKDRANEIYKKVEDLKSIRGRNQDAILAACLYIACRQEDRPRTVKEICSVANGATKKEIGRAKEFIVKQLEVEMGQSMEMGTIHAGDFLRRFCSTLGMNNQAVKAAQEAVQRSEELDIRRSPISIAAAVIYMITQLSEDKRPLKDISLATGVAEGTIRNSYKDLYPYASRLIPNTYAKEEDLKNLCTP
;
A
#
# COMPACT_ATOMS: atom_id res chain seq x y z
N MET A 1 34.44 -6.90 -19.58
CA MET A 1 34.18 -7.97 -18.59
C MET A 1 32.68 -8.00 -18.29
N ARG A 2 31.98 -9.11 -18.58
CA ARG A 2 30.55 -9.27 -18.25
C ARG A 2 30.39 -9.33 -16.73
N GLY A 3 29.70 -8.37 -16.14
CA GLY A 3 29.42 -8.35 -14.71
C GLY A 3 28.72 -9.64 -14.27
N THR A 4 29.30 -10.32 -13.30
CA THR A 4 28.73 -11.47 -12.61
C THR A 4 27.34 -11.08 -12.09
N LYS A 5 26.28 -11.62 -12.71
CA LYS A 5 24.91 -11.43 -12.22
C LYS A 5 24.87 -11.98 -10.79
N ARG A 6 24.60 -11.12 -9.80
CA ARG A 6 24.45 -11.53 -8.40
C ARG A 6 23.46 -12.71 -8.35
N PRO A 7 23.80 -13.85 -7.73
CA PRO A 7 22.95 -15.05 -7.74
C PRO A 7 21.54 -14.77 -7.19
N LEU A 8 21.45 -13.93 -6.16
CA LEU A 8 20.17 -13.40 -5.62
C LEU A 8 19.34 -12.62 -6.66
N GLY A 9 20.00 -11.88 -7.55
CA GLY A 9 19.36 -11.15 -8.66
C GLY A 9 18.81 -12.10 -9.74
N ALA A 10 19.51 -13.20 -10.01
CA ALA A 10 19.04 -14.22 -10.96
C ALA A 10 17.80 -14.95 -10.43
N VAL A 11 17.79 -15.32 -9.14
CA VAL A 11 16.64 -15.98 -8.50
C VAL A 11 15.44 -15.04 -8.45
N THR A 12 15.61 -13.80 -7.98
CA THR A 12 14.51 -12.83 -7.88
C THR A 12 13.91 -12.49 -9.25
N SER A 13 14.73 -12.34 -10.29
CA SER A 13 14.26 -12.10 -11.66
C SER A 13 13.52 -13.32 -12.24
N TRP A 14 13.98 -14.54 -11.94
CA TRP A 14 13.30 -15.77 -12.33
C TRP A 14 11.93 -15.90 -11.66
N VAL A 15 11.85 -15.70 -10.33
CA VAL A 15 10.58 -15.76 -9.57
C VAL A 15 9.57 -14.75 -10.12
N ARG A 16 10.02 -13.53 -10.47
CA ARG A 16 9.14 -12.49 -11.05
C ARG A 16 8.47 -12.93 -12.35
N ARG A 17 9.17 -13.70 -13.19
CA ARG A 17 8.68 -14.17 -14.50
C ARG A 17 7.73 -15.36 -14.41
N GLN A 18 7.61 -16.01 -13.24
CA GLN A 18 6.75 -17.17 -13.07
C GLN A 18 5.24 -16.82 -13.10
N PRO A 19 4.40 -17.75 -13.59
CA PRO A 19 2.94 -17.58 -13.57
C PRO A 19 2.39 -17.57 -12.13
N PRO A 20 1.19 -17.00 -11.90
CA PRO A 20 0.61 -16.85 -10.56
C PRO A 20 0.51 -18.16 -9.76
N LYS A 21 0.19 -19.27 -10.44
CA LYS A 21 0.11 -20.61 -9.83
C LYS A 21 1.45 -21.07 -9.26
N VAL A 22 2.54 -20.85 -10.00
CA VAL A 22 3.90 -21.22 -9.57
C VAL A 22 4.37 -20.32 -8.42
N LYS A 23 4.01 -19.03 -8.43
CA LYS A 23 4.29 -18.12 -7.31
C LYS A 23 3.56 -18.55 -6.03
N ALA A 24 2.28 -18.92 -6.14
CA ALA A 24 1.51 -19.45 -5.02
C ALA A 24 2.14 -20.74 -4.47
N PHE A 25 2.51 -21.67 -5.36
CA PHE A 25 3.21 -22.89 -4.98
C PHE A 25 4.54 -22.62 -4.26
N LEU A 26 5.38 -21.73 -4.81
CA LEU A 26 6.64 -21.34 -4.17
C LEU A 26 6.43 -20.70 -2.79
N ALA A 27 5.40 -19.87 -2.64
CA ALA A 27 5.06 -19.27 -1.35
C ALA A 27 4.66 -20.34 -0.31
N VAL A 28 3.82 -21.31 -0.70
CA VAL A 28 3.43 -22.44 0.16
C VAL A 28 4.65 -23.28 0.56
N VAL A 29 5.49 -23.65 -0.41
CA VAL A 29 6.72 -24.44 -0.13
C VAL A 29 7.66 -23.67 0.80
N THR A 30 7.82 -22.37 0.61
CA THR A 30 8.65 -21.53 1.48
C THR A 30 8.06 -21.43 2.89
N GLY A 31 6.74 -21.27 3.02
CA GLY A 31 6.06 -21.27 4.31
C GLY A 31 6.19 -22.60 5.05
N MET A 32 6.00 -23.72 4.35
CA MET A 32 6.20 -25.06 4.91
C MET A 32 7.64 -25.30 5.34
N ALA A 33 8.61 -24.89 4.52
CA ALA A 33 10.03 -24.98 4.86
C ALA A 33 10.38 -24.13 6.09
N ALA A 34 9.80 -22.92 6.20
CA ALA A 34 9.98 -22.06 7.37
C ALA A 34 9.38 -22.70 8.64
N LEU A 35 8.19 -23.30 8.56
CA LEU A 35 7.58 -24.02 9.68
C LEU A 35 8.43 -25.22 10.12
N VAL A 36 8.93 -26.02 9.17
CA VAL A 36 9.83 -27.14 9.47
C VAL A 36 11.12 -26.64 10.12
N PHE A 37 11.72 -25.57 9.58
CA PHE A 37 12.93 -24.96 10.13
C PHE A 37 12.71 -24.45 11.56
N ILE A 38 11.59 -23.77 11.82
CA ILE A 38 11.21 -23.31 13.15
C ILE A 38 11.08 -24.49 14.11
N ARG A 39 10.42 -25.58 13.70
CA ARG A 39 10.27 -26.80 14.50
C ARG A 39 11.62 -27.41 14.92
N PHE A 40 12.63 -27.36 14.04
CA PHE A 40 13.96 -27.88 14.35
C PHE A 40 14.75 -27.01 15.32
N ILE A 41 14.55 -25.69 15.28
CA ILE A 41 15.33 -24.72 16.06
C ILE A 41 14.70 -24.43 17.42
N VAL A 42 13.38 -24.27 17.46
CA VAL A 42 12.66 -23.88 18.67
C VAL A 42 12.21 -25.14 19.40
N HIS A 43 13.00 -25.57 20.38
CA HIS A 43 12.68 -26.74 21.20
C HIS A 43 11.51 -26.50 22.16
N ASP A 44 11.38 -25.28 22.68
CA ASP A 44 10.25 -24.87 23.49
C ASP A 44 9.40 -23.86 22.70
N HIS A 45 8.27 -24.35 22.20
CA HIS A 45 7.35 -23.61 21.34
C HIS A 45 6.63 -22.47 22.07
N ASP A 46 6.70 -22.40 23.41
CA ASP A 46 6.20 -21.24 24.16
C ASP A 46 7.06 -19.99 23.88
N ASN A 47 8.31 -20.17 23.47
CA ASN A 47 9.15 -19.06 22.98
C ASN A 47 8.60 -18.41 21.71
N LEU A 48 7.86 -19.16 20.87
CA LEU A 48 7.20 -18.57 19.69
C LEU A 48 6.06 -17.66 20.10
N PHE A 49 5.31 -18.05 21.13
CA PHE A 49 4.26 -17.22 21.70
C PHE A 49 4.85 -15.93 22.29
N VAL A 50 5.88 -16.05 23.13
CA VAL A 50 6.58 -14.87 23.69
C VAL A 50 7.14 -13.96 22.59
N ALA A 51 7.74 -14.53 21.55
CA ALA A 51 8.25 -13.76 20.41
C ALA A 51 7.14 -13.07 19.61
N ALA A 52 5.99 -13.72 19.42
CA ALA A 52 4.82 -13.13 18.77
C ALA A 52 4.33 -11.91 19.54
N GLU A 53 4.20 -12.03 20.86
CA GLU A 53 3.70 -10.97 21.73
C GLU A 53 4.71 -9.82 21.87
N ALA A 54 6.00 -10.12 21.94
CA ALA A 54 7.04 -9.11 21.90
C ALA A 54 7.02 -8.32 20.57
N ALA A 55 6.87 -9.00 19.43
CA ALA A 55 6.76 -8.34 18.13
C ALA A 55 5.52 -7.44 18.06
N HIS A 56 4.39 -7.91 18.60
CA HIS A 56 3.14 -7.14 18.66
C HIS A 56 3.29 -5.89 19.52
N ALA A 57 3.85 -6.03 20.73
CA ALA A 57 4.11 -4.93 21.65
C ALA A 57 5.06 -3.89 21.07
N LEU A 58 6.12 -4.32 20.37
CA LEU A 58 7.02 -3.42 19.64
C LEU A 58 6.29 -2.65 18.55
N GLY A 59 5.43 -3.31 17.78
CA GLY A 59 4.59 -2.65 16.78
C GLY A 59 3.71 -1.56 17.39
N ILE A 60 3.02 -1.87 18.50
CA ILE A 60 2.20 -0.91 19.24
C ILE A 60 3.06 0.25 19.77
N GLY A 61 4.26 -0.04 20.29
CA GLY A 61 5.21 0.98 20.76
C GLY A 61 5.62 1.95 19.65
N VAL A 62 5.91 1.45 18.45
CA VAL A 62 6.19 2.27 17.26
C VAL A 62 5.00 3.16 16.91
N LEU A 63 3.78 2.62 17.00
CA LEU A 63 2.56 3.37 16.73
C LEU A 63 2.33 4.48 17.77
N ILE A 64 2.50 4.18 19.05
CA ILE A 64 2.40 5.15 20.15
C ILE A 64 3.45 6.25 19.98
N TYR A 65 4.70 5.90 19.66
CA TYR A 65 5.76 6.86 19.39
C TYR A 65 5.34 7.82 18.27
N LYS A 66 4.85 7.29 17.15
CA LYS A 66 4.37 8.09 16.02
C LYS A 66 3.26 9.07 16.44
N LEU A 67 2.22 8.58 17.13
CA LEU A 67 1.08 9.43 17.52
C LEU A 67 1.49 10.51 18.53
N THR A 68 2.45 10.21 19.42
CA THR A 68 2.85 11.12 20.49
C THR A 68 3.94 12.11 20.09
N LYS A 69 4.93 11.69 19.29
CA LYS A 69 6.09 12.50 18.87
C LYS A 69 5.91 13.11 17.49
N GLU A 70 5.53 12.32 16.49
CA GLU A 70 5.31 12.82 15.11
C GLU A 70 3.98 13.56 14.95
N LYS A 71 3.07 13.44 15.94
CA LYS A 71 1.76 14.14 15.98
C LYS A 71 0.95 13.95 14.68
N THR A 72 0.99 12.76 14.10
CA THR A 72 0.24 12.43 12.89
C THR A 72 -0.33 11.02 12.96
N CYS A 73 -1.58 10.87 12.51
CA CYS A 73 -2.24 9.57 12.32
C CYS A 73 -2.42 9.21 10.83
N ALA A 74 -1.76 9.92 9.92
CA ALA A 74 -1.84 9.64 8.49
C ALA A 74 -1.44 8.18 8.18
N GLY A 75 -2.13 7.56 7.22
CA GLY A 75 -1.88 6.15 6.88
C GLY A 75 -2.45 5.12 7.87
N LEU A 76 -3.10 5.51 8.96
CA LEU A 76 -3.75 4.59 9.91
C LEU A 76 -5.27 4.55 9.67
N SER A 77 -5.83 3.34 9.64
CA SER A 77 -7.28 3.11 9.50
C SER A 77 -7.92 3.06 10.87
N LEU A 78 -8.76 4.05 11.17
CA LEU A 78 -9.58 4.07 12.37
C LEU A 78 -10.51 2.85 12.40
N LYS A 79 -11.03 2.46 11.23
CA LYS A 79 -11.94 1.34 11.07
C LYS A 79 -11.31 0.01 11.46
N SER A 80 -10.04 -0.21 11.11
CA SER A 80 -9.32 -1.39 11.56
C SER A 80 -9.12 -1.38 13.08
N GLN A 81 -8.78 -0.22 13.67
CA GLN A 81 -8.62 -0.09 15.13
C GLN A 81 -9.95 -0.33 15.87
N ASP A 82 -11.07 0.19 15.36
CA ASP A 82 -12.40 -0.06 15.93
C ASP A 82 -12.76 -1.56 15.91
N LEU A 83 -12.48 -2.26 14.80
CA LEU A 83 -12.66 -3.72 14.71
C LEU A 83 -11.75 -4.47 15.69
N THR A 84 -10.50 -4.01 15.84
CA THR A 84 -9.54 -4.58 16.78
C THR A 84 -10.00 -4.44 18.22
N ALA A 85 -10.45 -3.24 18.61
CA ALA A 85 -11.01 -3.02 19.93
C ALA A 85 -12.26 -3.89 20.17
N LEU A 86 -13.12 -4.04 19.17
CA LEU A 86 -14.33 -4.87 19.26
C LEU A 86 -14.01 -6.35 19.54
N PHE A 87 -13.14 -6.98 18.75
CA PHE A 87 -12.84 -8.39 18.98
C PHE A 87 -12.06 -8.61 20.28
N LEU A 88 -11.16 -7.68 20.65
CA LEU A 88 -10.43 -7.75 21.92
C LEU A 88 -11.35 -7.62 23.13
N ALA A 89 -12.34 -6.72 23.07
CA ALA A 89 -13.34 -6.58 24.13
C ALA A 89 -14.17 -7.86 24.30
N VAL A 90 -14.61 -8.47 23.19
CA VAL A 90 -15.35 -9.74 23.23
C VAL A 90 -14.46 -10.88 23.72
N ARG A 91 -13.20 -10.96 23.27
CA ARG A 91 -12.24 -11.96 23.75
C ARG A 91 -11.98 -11.83 25.25
N LEU A 92 -11.78 -10.61 25.73
CA LEU A 92 -11.54 -10.35 27.15
C LEU A 92 -12.76 -10.78 27.99
N TYR A 93 -13.98 -10.51 27.52
CA TYR A 93 -15.20 -11.04 28.12
C TYR A 93 -15.19 -12.58 28.15
N CYS A 94 -14.90 -13.23 27.02
CA CYS A 94 -14.82 -14.69 26.96
C CYS A 94 -13.77 -15.25 27.92
N SER A 95 -12.60 -14.60 28.03
CA SER A 95 -11.56 -14.98 28.97
C SER A 95 -12.08 -14.90 30.41
N PHE A 96 -12.61 -13.76 30.87
CA PHE A 96 -13.14 -13.66 32.23
C PHE A 96 -14.21 -14.70 32.58
N VAL A 97 -15.02 -15.12 31.60
CA VAL A 97 -16.14 -16.05 31.81
C VAL A 97 -15.75 -17.53 31.60
N MET A 98 -14.74 -17.82 30.78
CA MET A 98 -14.35 -19.17 30.39
C MET A 98 -12.98 -19.59 30.95
N GLU A 99 -11.99 -18.71 30.98
CA GLU A 99 -10.60 -19.01 31.36
C GLU A 99 -9.87 -17.78 31.93
N TYR A 100 -9.44 -17.86 33.20
CA TYR A 100 -8.62 -16.83 33.84
C TYR A 100 -7.14 -17.17 33.68
N ASP A 101 -6.44 -16.53 32.73
CA ASP A 101 -5.04 -16.84 32.43
C ASP A 101 -4.23 -15.59 32.05
N ILE A 102 -2.93 -15.75 31.86
CA ILE A 102 -1.98 -14.71 31.43
C ILE A 102 -2.44 -13.99 30.15
N HIS A 103 -3.20 -14.67 29.28
CA HIS A 103 -3.84 -14.10 28.10
C HIS A 103 -4.79 -12.93 28.43
N THR A 104 -5.50 -12.99 29.56
CA THR A 104 -6.40 -11.91 30.01
C THR A 104 -5.62 -10.60 30.23
N ILE A 105 -4.43 -10.68 30.82
CA ILE A 105 -3.58 -9.50 31.10
C ILE A 105 -3.09 -8.89 29.80
N LEU A 106 -2.68 -9.74 28.86
CA LEU A 106 -2.10 -9.32 27.58
C LEU A 106 -3.14 -8.72 26.63
N ASP A 107 -4.33 -9.34 26.54
CA ASP A 107 -5.47 -8.79 25.81
C ASP A 107 -5.92 -7.46 26.42
N THR A 108 -5.92 -7.33 27.75
CA THR A 108 -6.22 -6.07 28.44
C THR A 108 -5.23 -4.97 28.05
N ALA A 109 -3.92 -5.26 28.11
CA ALA A 109 -2.89 -4.29 27.73
C ALA A 109 -3.03 -3.85 26.26
N THR A 110 -3.29 -4.80 25.36
CA THR A 110 -3.50 -4.56 23.94
C THR A 110 -4.75 -3.72 23.69
N LEU A 111 -5.85 -4.01 24.39
CA LEU A 111 -7.10 -3.26 24.29
C LEU A 111 -6.91 -1.82 24.75
N VAL A 112 -6.24 -1.59 25.89
CA VAL A 112 -5.94 -0.25 26.41
C VAL A 112 -5.10 0.54 25.39
N ALA A 113 -4.06 -0.07 24.82
CA ALA A 113 -3.24 0.59 23.80
C ALA A 113 -4.05 0.92 22.52
N THR A 114 -4.93 0.01 22.10
CA THR A 114 -5.81 0.22 20.94
C THR A 114 -6.81 1.36 21.20
N LEU A 115 -7.42 1.41 22.38
CA LEU A 115 -8.32 2.50 22.78
C LEU A 115 -7.59 3.84 22.84
N PHE A 116 -6.34 3.87 23.32
CA PHE A 116 -5.50 5.07 23.26
C PHE A 116 -5.27 5.54 21.82
N VAL A 117 -4.97 4.62 20.89
CA VAL A 117 -4.82 4.93 19.46
C VAL A 117 -6.11 5.50 18.89
N ILE A 118 -7.26 4.87 19.17
CA ILE A 118 -8.58 5.35 18.73
C ILE A 118 -8.85 6.76 19.26
N TYR A 119 -8.58 7.00 20.56
CA TYR A 119 -8.72 8.32 21.18
C TYR A 119 -7.85 9.37 20.47
N MET A 120 -6.59 9.03 20.20
CA MET A 120 -5.65 9.92 19.50
C MET A 120 -6.17 10.29 18.11
N ILE A 121 -6.67 9.33 17.32
CA ILE A 121 -7.22 9.58 15.97
C ILE A 121 -8.48 10.44 16.06
N ARG A 122 -9.44 10.09 16.92
CA ARG A 122 -10.77 10.75 16.97
C ARG A 122 -10.71 12.17 17.52
N PHE A 123 -9.85 12.44 18.50
CA PHE A 123 -9.89 13.70 19.25
C PHE A 123 -8.64 14.57 19.05
N LYS A 124 -7.44 14.00 19.12
CA LYS A 124 -6.19 14.79 19.12
C LYS A 124 -5.62 15.04 17.73
N LEU A 125 -5.72 14.06 16.84
CA LEU A 125 -5.06 14.05 15.53
C LEU A 125 -6.03 14.00 14.35
N ARG A 126 -7.31 14.31 14.59
CA ARG A 126 -8.40 14.23 13.60
C ARG A 126 -8.09 14.95 12.28
N SER A 127 -7.35 16.05 12.33
CA SER A 127 -6.95 16.82 11.14
C SER A 127 -6.02 16.06 10.18
N THR A 128 -5.26 15.08 10.69
CA THR A 128 -4.32 14.25 9.91
C THR A 128 -4.93 12.93 9.44
N TYR A 129 -6.16 12.63 9.86
CA TYR A 129 -6.86 11.40 9.51
C TYR A 129 -7.42 11.46 8.08
N MET A 130 -7.11 10.44 7.29
CA MET A 130 -7.43 10.39 5.85
C MET A 130 -8.81 9.78 5.58
N VAL A 131 -9.88 10.49 5.96
CA VAL A 131 -11.28 10.02 5.87
C VAL A 131 -11.62 9.49 4.47
N ASP A 132 -11.23 10.20 3.41
CA ASP A 132 -11.55 9.84 2.01
C ASP A 132 -10.89 8.52 1.57
N LYS A 133 -9.82 8.11 2.24
CA LYS A 133 -9.07 6.87 1.93
C LYS A 133 -9.50 5.69 2.80
N ASP A 134 -10.03 5.94 4.00
CA ASP A 134 -10.55 4.93 4.92
C ASP A 134 -12.03 4.59 4.62
N ASN A 135 -12.33 4.28 3.36
CA ASN A 135 -13.71 4.10 2.88
C ASN A 135 -14.24 2.65 2.97
N PHE A 136 -13.58 1.78 3.73
CA PHE A 136 -14.05 0.40 3.95
C PHE A 136 -15.34 0.40 4.77
N ALA A 137 -16.39 -0.33 4.41
CA ALA A 137 -17.60 -0.38 5.23
C ALA A 137 -17.55 -1.54 6.24
N LEU A 138 -17.70 -1.24 7.53
CA LEU A 138 -17.50 -2.20 8.62
C LEU A 138 -18.49 -3.38 8.58
N TYR A 139 -19.70 -3.18 8.09
CA TYR A 139 -20.72 -4.22 8.01
C TYR A 139 -20.31 -5.39 7.10
N TYR A 140 -19.44 -5.17 6.09
CA TYR A 140 -18.90 -6.24 5.24
C TYR A 140 -18.02 -7.23 6.02
N VAL A 141 -17.56 -6.85 7.21
CA VAL A 141 -16.75 -7.70 8.08
C VAL A 141 -17.58 -8.18 9.27
N VAL A 142 -18.22 -7.27 10.00
CA VAL A 142 -18.93 -7.62 11.24
C VAL A 142 -20.11 -8.57 11.00
N VAL A 143 -20.92 -8.33 9.97
CA VAL A 143 -22.14 -9.12 9.72
C VAL A 143 -21.80 -10.56 9.30
N PRO A 144 -20.90 -10.82 8.34
CA PRO A 144 -20.49 -12.18 8.01
C PRO A 144 -19.85 -12.92 9.18
N CYS A 145 -19.00 -12.26 9.99
CA CYS A 145 -18.40 -12.89 11.17
C CYS A 145 -19.46 -13.29 12.21
N ALA A 146 -20.46 -12.42 12.46
CA ALA A 146 -21.55 -12.73 13.39
C ALA A 146 -22.44 -13.86 12.88
N ALA A 147 -22.82 -13.84 11.59
CA ALA A 147 -23.60 -14.92 10.98
C ALA A 147 -22.86 -16.26 11.03
N LEU A 148 -21.56 -16.26 10.69
CA LEU A 148 -20.73 -17.44 10.74
C LEU A 148 -20.57 -17.96 12.18
N ALA A 149 -20.42 -17.08 13.16
CA ALA A 149 -20.37 -17.46 14.58
C ALA A 149 -21.67 -18.10 15.09
N LEU A 150 -22.82 -17.66 14.59
CA LEU A 150 -24.09 -18.31 14.93
C LEU A 150 -24.19 -19.73 14.34
N LEU A 151 -23.69 -19.92 13.12
CA LEU A 151 -23.76 -21.20 12.40
C LEU A 151 -22.70 -22.21 12.86
N ILE A 152 -21.45 -21.74 13.02
CA ILE A 152 -20.30 -22.56 13.36
C ILE A 152 -19.61 -21.95 14.58
N HIS A 153 -19.77 -22.62 15.71
CA HIS A 153 -19.18 -22.25 16.98
C HIS A 153 -18.77 -23.53 17.73
N PRO A 154 -17.90 -23.43 18.75
CA PRO A 154 -17.39 -24.58 19.49
C PRO A 154 -18.51 -25.39 20.10
N SER A 155 -18.31 -26.69 20.29
CA SER A 155 -19.27 -27.59 20.95
C SER A 155 -18.95 -27.86 22.42
N THR A 156 -18.33 -26.88 23.10
CA THR A 156 -17.92 -26.99 24.51
C THR A 156 -19.11 -26.92 25.48
N SER A 157 -18.87 -27.21 26.76
CA SER A 157 -19.90 -27.25 27.83
C SER A 157 -20.43 -25.87 28.25
N HIS A 158 -19.81 -24.78 27.77
CA HIS A 158 -20.21 -23.42 28.13
C HIS A 158 -21.55 -23.01 27.50
N ASN A 159 -22.14 -21.93 28.04
CA ASN A 159 -23.36 -21.33 27.50
C ASN A 159 -23.22 -20.94 26.02
N ILE A 160 -24.32 -21.05 25.27
CA ILE A 160 -24.34 -20.74 23.83
C ILE A 160 -23.84 -19.33 23.52
N VAL A 161 -24.17 -18.35 24.35
CA VAL A 161 -23.71 -16.96 24.20
C VAL A 161 -22.19 -16.87 24.25
N ASN A 162 -21.55 -17.58 25.19
CA ASN A 162 -20.09 -17.58 25.33
C ASN A 162 -19.42 -18.28 24.15
N ARG A 163 -19.99 -19.41 23.71
CA ARG A 163 -19.51 -20.18 22.55
C ARG A 163 -19.57 -19.35 21.26
N VAL A 164 -20.70 -18.70 21.01
CA VAL A 164 -20.89 -17.82 19.84
C VAL A 164 -20.00 -16.58 19.94
N SER A 165 -19.85 -15.98 21.13
CA SER A 165 -18.99 -14.82 21.33
C SER A 165 -17.52 -15.14 21.07
N TRP A 166 -17.06 -16.31 21.50
CA TRP A 166 -15.70 -16.78 21.21
C TRP A 166 -15.52 -17.05 19.71
N ALA A 167 -16.49 -17.68 19.05
CA ALA A 167 -16.45 -17.84 17.59
C ALA A 167 -16.39 -16.50 16.85
N PHE A 168 -17.20 -15.53 17.29
CA PHE A 168 -17.23 -14.20 16.72
C PHE A 168 -15.87 -13.49 16.82
N CYS A 169 -15.20 -13.54 17.97
CA CYS A 169 -13.92 -12.85 18.12
C CYS A 169 -12.80 -13.51 17.28
N VAL A 170 -12.80 -14.84 17.14
CA VAL A 170 -11.87 -15.57 16.24
C VAL A 170 -12.09 -15.17 14.78
N TYR A 171 -13.34 -15.18 14.31
CA TYR A 171 -13.64 -14.79 12.92
C TYR A 171 -13.35 -13.32 12.66
N LEU A 172 -13.69 -12.44 13.60
CA LEU A 172 -13.49 -11.00 13.44
C LEU A 172 -12.00 -10.66 13.45
N GLU A 173 -11.20 -11.28 14.31
CA GLU A 173 -9.75 -11.09 14.35
C GLU A 173 -9.11 -11.40 12.99
N ALA A 174 -9.50 -12.51 12.37
CA ALA A 174 -8.92 -12.97 11.11
C ALA A 174 -9.01 -11.95 9.97
N VAL A 175 -10.04 -11.09 9.99
CA VAL A 175 -10.33 -10.13 8.90
C VAL A 175 -10.31 -8.66 9.34
N SER A 176 -10.11 -8.37 10.63
CA SER A 176 -10.12 -7.01 11.22
C SER A 176 -9.10 -6.03 10.61
N VAL A 177 -8.03 -6.54 10.00
CA VAL A 177 -6.96 -5.76 9.35
C VAL A 177 -7.31 -5.30 7.92
N LEU A 178 -8.38 -5.83 7.32
CA LEU A 178 -8.78 -5.49 5.94
C LEU A 178 -8.95 -3.98 5.67
N PRO A 179 -9.57 -3.19 6.57
CA PRO A 179 -9.65 -1.74 6.36
C PRO A 179 -8.27 -1.07 6.29
N GLN A 180 -7.30 -1.50 7.11
CA GLN A 180 -5.93 -1.00 7.08
C GLN A 180 -5.22 -1.34 5.77
N LEU A 181 -5.37 -2.57 5.29
CA LEU A 181 -4.81 -3.00 4.00
C LEU A 181 -5.40 -2.16 2.84
N ARG A 182 -6.72 -2.01 2.80
CA ARG A 182 -7.39 -1.20 1.76
C ARG A 182 -6.96 0.26 1.81
N LEU A 183 -6.85 0.83 3.01
CA LEU A 183 -6.35 2.19 3.18
C LEU A 183 -4.94 2.32 2.59
N MET A 184 -4.04 1.39 2.89
CA MET A 184 -2.67 1.43 2.36
C MET A 184 -2.56 1.19 0.85
N GLN A 185 -3.45 0.37 0.30
CA GLN A 185 -3.58 0.20 -1.16
C GLN A 185 -4.07 1.50 -1.82
N ASN A 186 -4.95 2.25 -1.13
CA ASN A 186 -5.49 3.52 -1.58
C ASN A 186 -4.53 4.71 -1.35
N THR A 187 -3.63 4.64 -0.37
CA THR A 187 -2.65 5.70 -0.10
C THR A 187 -1.44 5.59 -1.03
N LYS A 188 -1.02 6.73 -1.57
CA LYS A 188 0.17 6.85 -2.45
C LYS A 188 1.48 6.92 -1.68
N ILE A 189 1.42 7.25 -0.40
CA ILE A 189 2.58 7.36 0.49
C ILE A 189 2.36 6.36 1.61
N VAL A 190 3.34 5.47 1.78
CA VAL A 190 3.39 4.57 2.92
C VAL A 190 4.22 5.28 3.97
N GLU A 191 3.59 5.70 5.07
CA GLU A 191 4.31 6.32 6.16
C GLU A 191 5.19 5.28 6.85
N PRO A 192 6.51 5.54 7.01
CA PRO A 192 7.44 4.54 7.52
C PRO A 192 6.98 3.95 8.86
N PHE A 193 6.60 4.76 9.84
CA PHE A 193 6.20 4.26 11.17
C PHE A 193 4.94 3.39 11.14
N THR A 194 3.90 3.78 10.38
CA THR A 194 2.72 2.93 10.18
C THR A 194 3.13 1.58 9.60
N ALA A 195 4.05 1.61 8.67
CA ALA A 195 4.45 0.43 7.92
C ALA A 195 5.30 -0.53 8.75
N HIS A 196 6.18 -0.02 9.62
CA HIS A 196 6.87 -0.82 10.64
C HIS A 196 5.89 -1.43 11.64
N TYR A 197 4.90 -0.66 12.13
CA TYR A 197 3.85 -1.17 13.01
C TYR A 197 3.12 -2.36 12.38
N VAL A 198 2.62 -2.20 11.15
CA VAL A 198 1.85 -3.29 10.53
C VAL A 198 2.75 -4.45 10.10
N PHE A 199 4.02 -4.21 9.75
CA PHE A 199 4.99 -5.30 9.54
C PHE A 199 5.22 -6.09 10.83
N ALA A 200 5.40 -5.42 11.96
CA ALA A 200 5.55 -6.07 13.26
C ALA A 200 4.28 -6.86 13.65
N LEU A 201 3.09 -6.31 13.37
CA LEU A 201 1.83 -7.04 13.46
C LEU A 201 1.84 -8.29 12.55
N GLY A 202 2.33 -8.15 11.32
CA GLY A 202 2.55 -9.24 10.36
C GLY A 202 3.38 -10.39 10.94
N VAL A 203 4.54 -10.06 11.50
CA VAL A 203 5.45 -11.01 12.14
C VAL A 203 4.80 -11.66 13.36
N ALA A 204 4.15 -10.88 14.22
CA ALA A 204 3.47 -11.38 15.41
C ALA A 204 2.47 -12.49 15.04
N ARG A 205 1.58 -12.26 14.06
CA ARG A 205 0.58 -13.25 13.68
C ARG A 205 1.16 -14.47 12.96
N PHE A 206 2.23 -14.30 12.19
CA PHE A 206 2.93 -15.44 11.61
C PHE A 206 3.50 -16.36 12.71
N LEU A 207 4.10 -15.78 13.76
CA LEU A 207 4.61 -16.53 14.89
C LEU A 207 3.48 -17.18 15.71
N SER A 208 2.36 -16.50 15.92
CA SER A 208 1.15 -17.07 16.56
C SER A 208 0.59 -18.26 15.77
N CYS A 209 0.48 -18.14 14.45
CA CYS A 209 0.04 -19.21 13.56
C CYS A 209 1.02 -20.40 13.60
N ALA A 210 2.34 -20.13 13.57
CA ALA A 210 3.36 -21.16 13.72
C ALA A 210 3.26 -21.90 15.06
N HIS A 211 3.07 -21.16 16.16
CA HIS A 211 2.84 -21.73 17.48
C HIS A 211 1.61 -22.66 17.48
N TRP A 212 0.46 -22.21 16.97
CA TRP A 212 -0.76 -23.01 16.85
C TRP A 212 -0.56 -24.30 16.02
N VAL A 213 0.06 -24.19 14.85
CA VAL A 213 0.31 -25.34 13.96
C VAL A 213 1.22 -26.36 14.64
N LEU A 214 2.31 -25.90 15.27
CA LEU A 214 3.26 -26.79 15.93
C LEU A 214 2.64 -27.47 17.17
N GLN A 215 1.84 -26.73 17.95
CA GLN A 215 1.12 -27.29 19.09
C GLN A 215 0.11 -28.37 18.66
N VAL A 216 -0.60 -28.18 17.55
CA VAL A 216 -1.50 -29.20 16.96
C VAL A 216 -0.70 -30.44 16.53
N LEU A 217 0.46 -30.26 15.89
CA LEU A 217 1.31 -31.37 15.43
C LEU A 217 1.90 -32.16 16.60
N ASP A 218 2.40 -31.48 17.63
CA ASP A 218 3.05 -32.11 18.78
C ASP A 218 2.02 -32.81 19.69
N THR A 219 0.81 -32.28 19.81
CA THR A 219 -0.30 -32.94 20.53
C THR A 219 -0.93 -34.11 19.74
N ARG A 220 -0.44 -34.38 18.51
CA ARG A 220 -0.99 -35.37 17.56
C ARG A 220 -2.47 -35.14 17.28
N GLY A 221 -2.89 -33.88 17.20
CA GLY A 221 -4.28 -33.49 16.96
C GLY A 221 -5.20 -33.53 18.19
N ARG A 222 -4.71 -33.88 19.38
CA ARG A 222 -5.52 -33.85 20.61
C ARG A 222 -6.05 -32.44 20.93
N LEU A 223 -5.28 -31.40 20.60
CA LEU A 223 -5.73 -30.02 20.73
C LEU A 223 -6.98 -29.73 19.87
N LEU A 224 -7.04 -30.26 18.65
CA LEU A 224 -8.20 -30.08 17.76
C LEU A 224 -9.46 -30.74 18.33
N THR A 225 -9.32 -31.90 18.97
CA THR A 225 -10.45 -32.55 19.66
C THR A 225 -10.88 -31.81 20.94
N ALA A 226 -9.95 -31.12 21.62
CA ALA A 226 -10.26 -30.32 22.80
C ALA A 226 -11.07 -29.05 22.47
N LEU A 227 -10.89 -28.49 21.27
CA LEU A 227 -11.68 -27.36 20.76
C LEU A 227 -13.16 -27.73 20.50
N GLY A 228 -13.49 -29.02 20.49
CA GLY A 228 -14.83 -29.57 20.28
C GLY A 228 -14.96 -30.38 19.00
N TYR A 229 -16.19 -30.79 18.69
CA TYR A 229 -16.52 -31.62 17.52
C TYR A 229 -17.21 -30.79 16.41
N GLY A 230 -17.29 -31.36 15.22
CA GLY A 230 -17.94 -30.77 14.05
C GLY A 230 -17.00 -29.89 13.23
N LEU A 231 -17.55 -28.86 12.58
CA LEU A 231 -16.79 -27.97 11.68
C LEU A 231 -15.90 -26.96 12.42
N TRP A 232 -16.10 -26.76 13.73
CA TRP A 232 -15.43 -25.70 14.49
C TRP A 232 -13.89 -25.79 14.48
N PRO A 233 -13.25 -26.94 14.78
CA PRO A 233 -11.78 -27.02 14.75
C PRO A 233 -11.19 -26.68 13.38
N SER A 234 -11.85 -27.09 12.30
CA SER A 234 -11.45 -26.73 10.93
C SER A 234 -11.58 -25.23 10.66
N MET A 235 -12.61 -24.59 11.22
CA MET A 235 -12.82 -23.15 11.08
C MET A 235 -11.80 -22.30 11.85
N VAL A 236 -11.30 -22.78 13.00
CA VAL A 236 -10.19 -22.11 13.72
C VAL A 236 -8.95 -22.08 12.82
N LEU A 237 -8.55 -23.24 12.28
CA LEU A 237 -7.42 -23.33 11.34
C LEU A 237 -7.63 -22.48 10.08
N LEU A 238 -8.85 -22.49 9.53
CA LEU A 238 -9.17 -21.66 8.37
C LEU A 238 -9.04 -20.16 8.68
N SER A 239 -9.43 -19.74 9.89
CA SER A 239 -9.32 -18.34 10.33
C SER A 239 -7.85 -17.90 10.42
N GLU A 240 -6.99 -18.74 11.00
CA GLU A 240 -5.53 -18.53 11.04
C GLU A 240 -4.92 -18.43 9.62
N ILE A 241 -5.37 -19.29 8.71
CA ILE A 241 -4.94 -19.27 7.30
C ILE A 241 -5.37 -17.96 6.62
N VAL A 242 -6.65 -17.57 6.76
CA VAL A 242 -7.19 -16.33 6.18
C VAL A 242 -6.40 -15.13 6.68
N GLN A 243 -6.16 -15.05 7.98
CA GLN A 243 -5.37 -13.99 8.58
C GLN A 243 -3.95 -13.94 8.02
N THR A 244 -3.29 -15.09 7.93
CA THR A 244 -1.94 -15.22 7.38
C THR A 244 -1.86 -14.73 5.93
N PHE A 245 -2.84 -15.07 5.09
CA PHE A 245 -2.88 -14.62 3.70
C PHE A 245 -3.08 -13.09 3.58
N ILE A 246 -3.99 -12.52 4.37
CA ILE A 246 -4.23 -11.08 4.36
C ILE A 246 -2.96 -10.33 4.80
N LEU A 247 -2.27 -10.82 5.84
CA LEU A 247 -1.00 -10.26 6.30
C LEU A 247 0.14 -10.47 5.32
N ALA A 248 0.17 -11.59 4.59
CA ALA A 248 1.16 -11.82 3.55
C ALA A 248 1.00 -10.84 2.38
N ASP A 249 -0.23 -10.57 1.93
CA ASP A 249 -0.50 -9.53 0.91
C ASP A 249 -0.09 -8.15 1.43
N PHE A 250 -0.36 -7.87 2.70
CA PHE A 250 0.09 -6.65 3.35
C PHE A 250 1.63 -6.52 3.33
N CYS A 251 2.35 -7.54 3.81
CA CYS A 251 3.82 -7.56 3.84
C CYS A 251 4.41 -7.45 2.42
N TYR A 252 3.80 -8.10 1.43
CA TYR A 252 4.17 -7.97 0.03
C TYR A 252 4.04 -6.52 -0.46
N TYR A 253 2.89 -5.89 -0.21
CA TYR A 253 2.66 -4.50 -0.59
C TYR A 253 3.65 -3.54 0.10
N TYR A 254 3.92 -3.78 1.39
CA TYR A 254 4.90 -3.01 2.15
C TYR A 254 6.31 -3.12 1.58
N VAL A 255 6.84 -4.34 1.42
CA VAL A 255 8.18 -4.60 0.86
C VAL A 255 8.30 -4.03 -0.54
N LYS A 256 7.25 -4.16 -1.37
CA LYS A 256 7.22 -3.57 -2.71
C LYS A 256 7.36 -2.05 -2.68
N ARG A 257 6.73 -1.37 -1.72
CA ARG A 257 6.77 0.09 -1.62
C ARG A 257 8.08 0.60 -1.03
N LEU A 258 8.61 -0.06 0.01
CA LEU A 258 9.95 0.24 0.51
C LEU A 258 11.03 -0.04 -0.53
N GLY A 259 10.95 -1.18 -1.21
CA GLY A 259 11.87 -1.55 -2.27
C GLY A 259 11.90 -0.48 -3.36
N LEU A 260 10.74 0.01 -3.80
CA LEU A 260 10.67 1.08 -4.79
C LEU A 260 11.34 2.38 -4.31
N VAL A 261 11.09 2.80 -3.07
CA VAL A 261 11.69 4.01 -2.50
C VAL A 261 13.20 3.86 -2.34
N ALA A 262 13.66 2.70 -1.85
CA ALA A 262 15.08 2.38 -1.70
C ALA A 262 15.79 2.37 -3.07
N THR A 263 15.22 1.71 -4.09
CA THR A 263 15.80 1.68 -5.43
C THR A 263 15.95 3.08 -6.03
N ILE A 264 14.93 3.92 -5.94
CA ILE A 264 15.01 5.30 -6.44
C ILE A 264 16.07 6.11 -5.65
N LYS A 265 16.14 5.94 -4.32
CA LYS A 265 17.13 6.61 -3.47
C LYS A 265 18.56 6.16 -3.81
N ASP A 266 18.79 4.86 -3.91
CA ASP A 266 20.09 4.29 -4.22
C ASP A 266 20.56 4.72 -5.61
N ARG A 267 19.63 4.75 -6.58
CA ARG A 267 19.92 5.23 -7.92
C ARG A 267 20.23 6.73 -7.94
N ALA A 268 19.48 7.54 -7.20
CA ALA A 268 19.76 8.97 -7.06
C ALA A 268 21.13 9.22 -6.43
N ASN A 269 21.51 8.43 -5.42
CA ASN A 269 22.83 8.49 -4.79
C ASN A 269 23.95 8.05 -5.74
N GLU A 270 23.72 7.01 -6.54
CA GLU A 270 24.69 6.57 -7.57
C GLU A 270 24.94 7.69 -8.59
N ILE A 271 23.86 8.34 -9.07
CA ILE A 271 23.96 9.48 -9.98
C ILE A 271 24.72 10.63 -9.32
N TYR A 272 24.37 10.98 -8.08
CA TYR A 272 25.05 12.06 -7.35
C TYR A 272 26.56 11.80 -7.22
N LYS A 273 26.96 10.59 -6.79
CA LYS A 273 28.37 10.22 -6.62
C LYS A 273 29.16 10.34 -7.92
N LYS A 274 28.63 9.84 -9.04
CA LYS A 274 29.29 9.97 -10.35
C LYS A 274 29.57 11.42 -10.70
N VAL A 275 28.59 12.31 -10.51
CA VAL A 275 28.74 13.74 -10.85
C VAL A 275 29.65 14.46 -9.85
N GLU A 276 29.67 14.05 -8.58
CA GLU A 276 30.56 14.56 -7.54
C GLU A 276 32.03 14.18 -7.79
N ASP A 277 32.30 12.93 -8.18
CA ASP A 277 33.64 12.41 -8.49
C ASP A 277 34.28 13.17 -9.67
N LEU A 278 33.48 13.64 -10.61
CA LEU A 278 33.90 14.50 -11.71
C LEU A 278 34.29 15.93 -11.27
N LYS A 279 34.18 16.27 -9.98
CA LYS A 279 34.39 17.61 -9.38
C LYS A 279 33.62 18.75 -10.05
N SER A 280 32.62 18.42 -10.88
CA SER A 280 31.95 19.34 -11.78
C SER A 280 30.78 20.10 -11.12
N ILE A 281 30.40 19.72 -9.89
CA ILE A 281 29.30 20.34 -9.11
C ILE A 281 29.74 21.47 -8.18
N ARG A 282 31.04 21.77 -8.09
CA ARG A 282 31.57 22.79 -7.18
C ARG A 282 31.04 24.18 -7.55
N GLY A 283 30.45 24.88 -6.59
CA GLY A 283 29.84 26.21 -6.78
C GLY A 283 28.38 26.21 -7.27
N ARG A 284 27.74 25.04 -7.41
CA ARG A 284 26.32 24.92 -7.74
C ARG A 284 25.46 24.75 -6.48
N ASN A 285 24.19 25.14 -6.59
CA ASN A 285 23.18 24.90 -5.56
C ASN A 285 23.02 23.38 -5.36
N GLN A 286 23.41 22.88 -4.17
CA GLN A 286 23.40 21.46 -3.84
C GLN A 286 21.99 20.89 -3.80
N ASP A 287 21.02 21.64 -3.29
CA ASP A 287 19.62 21.21 -3.24
C ASP A 287 19.06 21.00 -4.65
N ALA A 288 19.46 21.86 -5.61
CA ALA A 288 19.07 21.71 -7.00
C ALA A 288 19.72 20.48 -7.67
N ILE A 289 20.96 20.15 -7.32
CA ILE A 289 21.66 18.95 -7.81
C ILE A 289 20.99 17.68 -7.25
N LEU A 290 20.75 17.61 -5.94
CA LEU A 290 20.07 16.48 -5.29
C LEU A 290 18.66 16.27 -5.86
N ALA A 291 17.89 17.34 -6.01
CA ALA A 291 16.56 17.31 -6.63
C ALA A 291 16.62 16.81 -8.08
N ALA A 292 17.63 17.21 -8.86
CA ALA A 292 17.83 16.74 -10.22
C ALA A 292 18.24 15.25 -10.28
N CYS A 293 19.12 14.78 -9.39
CA CYS A 293 19.47 13.36 -9.27
C CYS A 293 18.22 12.51 -8.95
N LEU A 294 17.39 12.98 -8.01
CA LEU A 294 16.13 12.31 -7.67
C LEU A 294 15.15 12.29 -8.85
N TYR A 295 15.04 13.40 -9.59
CA TYR A 295 14.21 13.49 -10.79
C TYR A 295 14.64 12.48 -11.85
N ILE A 296 15.95 12.39 -12.11
CA ILE A 296 16.54 11.46 -13.08
C ILE A 296 16.30 10.01 -12.64
N ALA A 297 16.57 9.69 -11.38
CA ALA A 297 16.35 8.35 -10.82
C ALA A 297 14.88 7.92 -10.95
N CYS A 298 13.94 8.81 -10.63
CA CYS A 298 12.50 8.53 -10.80
C CYS A 298 12.15 8.19 -12.26
N ARG A 299 12.81 8.84 -13.23
CA ARG A 299 12.57 8.59 -14.66
C ARG A 299 13.22 7.30 -15.15
N GLN A 300 14.43 6.97 -14.68
CA GLN A 300 15.11 5.72 -15.02
C GLN A 300 14.43 4.48 -14.42
N GLU A 301 13.67 4.65 -13.34
CA GLU A 301 12.90 3.58 -12.68
C GLU A 301 11.43 3.51 -13.17
N ASP A 302 11.10 4.09 -14.33
CA ASP A 302 9.75 4.12 -14.92
C ASP A 302 8.65 4.68 -13.98
N ARG A 303 9.04 5.62 -13.11
CA ARG A 303 8.15 6.32 -12.17
C ARG A 303 8.29 7.84 -12.29
N PRO A 304 8.15 8.42 -13.49
CA PRO A 304 8.48 9.83 -13.71
C PRO A 304 7.68 10.75 -12.78
N ARG A 305 8.40 11.69 -12.17
CA ARG A 305 7.85 12.83 -11.41
C ARG A 305 7.99 14.07 -12.27
N THR A 306 7.02 14.97 -12.22
CA THR A 306 7.16 16.28 -12.86
C THR A 306 8.18 17.12 -12.08
N VAL A 307 8.84 18.06 -12.74
CA VAL A 307 9.77 18.98 -12.05
C VAL A 307 9.04 19.78 -10.97
N LYS A 308 7.74 20.08 -11.16
CA LYS A 308 6.92 20.75 -10.15
C LYS A 308 6.73 19.90 -8.89
N GLU A 309 6.46 18.60 -9.04
CA GLU A 309 6.34 17.67 -7.90
C GLU A 309 7.65 17.55 -7.10
N ILE A 310 8.79 17.53 -7.78
CA ILE A 310 10.09 17.51 -7.10
C ILE A 310 10.38 18.86 -6.43
N CYS A 311 10.09 19.98 -7.12
CA CYS A 311 10.30 21.33 -6.59
C CYS A 311 9.43 21.61 -5.35
N SER A 312 8.22 21.05 -5.25
CA SER A 312 7.35 21.24 -4.08
C SER A 312 7.88 20.60 -2.80
N VAL A 313 8.84 19.67 -2.89
CA VAL A 313 9.44 18.98 -1.74
C VAL A 313 10.93 19.31 -1.55
N ALA A 314 11.59 19.85 -2.57
CA ALA A 314 12.98 20.28 -2.51
C ALA A 314 13.06 21.71 -1.94
N ASN A 315 13.16 21.82 -0.63
CA ASN A 315 13.45 23.10 0.03
C ASN A 315 14.81 23.61 -0.48
N GLY A 316 14.89 24.88 -0.89
CA GLY A 316 16.15 25.51 -1.33
C GLY A 316 16.43 25.49 -2.84
N ALA A 317 15.56 24.90 -3.67
CA ALA A 317 15.75 24.89 -5.13
C ALA A 317 14.50 25.29 -5.92
N THR A 318 14.65 26.23 -6.85
CA THR A 318 13.57 26.64 -7.77
C THR A 318 13.43 25.66 -8.94
N LYS A 319 12.23 25.62 -9.55
CA LYS A 319 11.96 24.81 -10.77
C LYS A 319 13.00 25.06 -11.88
N LYS A 320 13.45 26.31 -12.04
CA LYS A 320 14.44 26.69 -13.07
C LYS A 320 15.83 26.17 -12.74
N GLU A 321 16.23 26.19 -11.47
CA GLU A 321 17.51 25.62 -11.01
C GLU A 321 17.54 24.10 -11.17
N ILE A 322 16.47 23.41 -10.78
CA ILE A 322 16.34 21.95 -10.95
C ILE A 322 16.43 21.58 -12.44
N GLY A 323 15.77 22.36 -13.32
CA GLY A 323 15.86 22.16 -14.78
C GLY A 323 17.28 22.29 -15.32
N ARG A 324 18.00 23.35 -14.92
CA ARG A 324 19.42 23.57 -15.29
C ARG A 324 20.33 22.49 -14.74
N ALA A 325 20.11 22.06 -13.49
CA ALA A 325 20.86 20.98 -12.85
C ALA A 325 20.66 19.64 -13.58
N LYS A 326 19.41 19.33 -13.96
CA LYS A 326 19.09 18.13 -14.76
C LYS A 326 19.85 18.09 -16.08
N GLU A 327 19.78 19.16 -16.87
CA GLU A 327 20.48 19.25 -18.17
C GLU A 327 21.99 19.13 -18.00
N PHE A 328 22.54 19.77 -16.96
CA PHE A 328 23.95 19.68 -16.64
C PHE A 328 24.37 18.25 -16.28
N ILE A 329 23.64 17.56 -15.41
CA ILE A 329 23.95 16.18 -14.99
C ILE A 329 23.92 15.23 -16.18
N VAL A 330 22.86 15.31 -17.00
CA VAL A 330 22.72 14.45 -18.19
C VAL A 330 23.90 14.66 -19.13
N LYS A 331 24.24 15.93 -19.44
CA LYS A 331 25.36 16.24 -20.33
C LYS A 331 26.71 15.75 -19.79
N GLN A 332 26.97 15.87 -18.49
CA GLN A 332 28.23 15.42 -17.91
C GLN A 332 28.38 13.90 -17.94
N LEU A 333 27.31 13.18 -17.59
CA LEU A 333 27.31 11.72 -17.61
C LEU A 333 27.41 11.16 -19.04
N GLU A 334 26.80 11.83 -20.02
CA GLU A 334 26.96 11.48 -21.44
C GLU A 334 28.40 11.62 -21.93
N VAL A 335 29.10 12.67 -21.49
CA VAL A 335 30.51 12.91 -21.83
C VAL A 335 31.42 11.86 -21.18
N GLU A 336 31.17 11.50 -19.92
CA GLU A 336 31.96 10.50 -19.19
C GLU A 336 31.75 9.08 -19.74
N MET A 337 30.50 8.70 -20.05
CA MET A 337 30.16 7.34 -20.47
C MET A 337 30.36 7.09 -21.97
N GLY A 338 30.54 8.14 -22.78
CA GLY A 338 30.65 8.04 -24.24
C GLY A 338 29.38 7.49 -24.92
N GLN A 339 28.25 7.49 -24.21
CA GLN A 339 26.95 6.99 -24.66
C GLN A 339 25.85 7.92 -24.16
N SER A 340 24.79 8.08 -24.95
CA SER A 340 23.61 8.84 -24.54
C SER A 340 23.01 8.21 -23.29
N MET A 341 22.77 9.02 -22.26
CA MET A 341 22.16 8.54 -21.04
C MET A 341 20.68 8.24 -21.32
N GLU A 342 20.29 6.97 -21.25
CA GLU A 342 18.89 6.59 -21.45
C GLU A 342 18.01 7.21 -20.37
N MET A 343 17.34 8.29 -20.76
CA MET A 343 16.27 8.92 -20.01
C MET A 343 14.99 8.29 -20.53
N GLY A 344 14.50 7.25 -19.86
CA GLY A 344 13.32 6.46 -20.27
C GLY A 344 12.20 7.29 -20.89
N THR A 345 11.53 6.73 -21.91
CA THR A 345 10.45 7.42 -22.63
C THR A 345 9.32 7.73 -21.67
N ILE A 346 8.87 8.99 -21.67
CA ILE A 346 7.76 9.42 -20.81
C ILE A 346 6.47 9.30 -21.59
N HIS A 347 5.54 8.51 -21.08
CA HIS A 347 4.20 8.34 -21.63
C HIS A 347 3.17 9.15 -20.84
N ALA A 348 2.07 9.52 -21.48
CA ALA A 348 0.98 10.23 -20.80
C ALA A 348 0.36 9.35 -19.70
N GLY A 349 0.34 8.03 -19.91
CA GLY A 349 -0.17 7.04 -18.96
C GLY A 349 0.58 7.01 -17.62
N ASP A 350 1.87 7.36 -17.62
CA ASP A 350 2.72 7.30 -16.41
C ASP A 350 2.28 8.26 -15.31
N PHE A 351 1.66 9.37 -15.68
CA PHE A 351 1.17 10.39 -14.75
C PHE A 351 -0.30 10.19 -14.42
N LEU A 352 -1.07 9.61 -15.34
CA LEU A 352 -2.51 9.66 -15.34
C LEU A 352 -3.13 9.12 -14.05
N ARG A 353 -2.72 7.91 -13.63
CA ARG A 353 -3.24 7.29 -12.40
C ARG A 353 -3.00 8.15 -11.16
N ARG A 354 -1.87 8.88 -11.13
CA ARG A 354 -1.53 9.77 -10.03
C ARG A 354 -2.40 11.02 -10.05
N PHE A 355 -2.52 11.69 -11.19
CA PHE A 355 -3.36 12.89 -11.33
C PHE A 355 -4.84 12.59 -11.04
N CYS A 356 -5.40 11.52 -11.61
CA CYS A 356 -6.79 11.13 -11.36
C CYS A 356 -7.06 10.88 -9.87
N SER A 357 -6.13 10.22 -9.18
CA SER A 357 -6.27 9.96 -7.74
C SER A 357 -6.08 11.22 -6.88
N THR A 358 -5.34 12.23 -7.34
CA THR A 358 -5.24 13.54 -6.68
C THR A 358 -6.55 14.32 -6.82
N LEU A 359 -7.24 14.16 -7.95
CA LEU A 359 -8.55 14.77 -8.24
C LEU A 359 -9.73 13.99 -7.64
N GLY A 360 -9.48 12.93 -6.86
CA GLY A 360 -10.54 12.12 -6.24
C GLY A 360 -11.42 11.37 -7.24
N MET A 361 -10.95 11.10 -8.46
CA MET A 361 -11.74 10.41 -9.49
C MET A 361 -12.05 8.96 -9.07
N ASN A 362 -13.27 8.51 -9.40
CA ASN A 362 -13.70 7.13 -9.16
C ASN A 362 -12.98 6.14 -10.11
N ASN A 363 -13.05 4.84 -9.80
CA ASN A 363 -12.33 3.82 -10.56
C ASN A 363 -12.78 3.71 -12.03
N GLN A 364 -14.05 3.98 -12.31
CA GLN A 364 -14.59 3.91 -13.68
C GLN A 364 -14.02 5.04 -14.54
N ALA A 365 -14.00 6.27 -14.03
CA ALA A 365 -13.41 7.43 -14.69
C ALA A 365 -11.88 7.28 -14.85
N VAL A 366 -11.19 6.72 -13.84
CA VAL A 366 -9.75 6.42 -13.94
C VAL A 366 -9.48 5.42 -15.08
N LYS A 367 -10.27 4.35 -15.18
CA LYS A 367 -10.13 3.35 -16.24
C LYS A 367 -10.40 3.95 -17.62
N ALA A 368 -11.46 4.75 -17.74
CA ALA A 368 -11.80 5.44 -18.98
C ALA A 368 -10.71 6.41 -19.43
N ALA A 369 -10.13 7.17 -18.50
CA ALA A 369 -9.01 8.07 -18.80
C ALA A 369 -7.76 7.29 -19.24
N GLN A 370 -7.47 6.12 -18.63
CA GLN A 370 -6.32 5.28 -19.00
C GLN A 370 -6.44 4.78 -20.43
N GLU A 371 -7.63 4.30 -20.79
CA GLU A 371 -7.92 3.83 -22.13
C GLU A 371 -7.89 4.98 -23.15
N ALA A 372 -8.46 6.14 -22.82
CA ALA A 372 -8.42 7.32 -23.68
C ALA A 372 -6.99 7.84 -23.93
N VAL A 373 -6.11 7.79 -22.94
CA VAL A 373 -4.69 8.09 -23.15
C VAL A 373 -4.01 7.03 -24.02
N GLN A 374 -4.30 5.75 -23.82
CA GLN A 374 -3.71 4.70 -24.65
C GLN A 374 -4.13 4.86 -26.12
N ARG A 375 -5.39 5.22 -26.38
CA ARG A 375 -5.88 5.52 -27.73
C ARG A 375 -5.29 6.81 -28.31
N SER A 376 -4.88 7.77 -27.48
CA SER A 376 -4.25 9.01 -27.97
C SER A 376 -2.79 8.81 -28.39
N GLU A 377 -2.13 7.72 -27.98
CA GLU A 377 -0.78 7.38 -28.45
C GLU A 377 -0.75 7.00 -29.94
N GLU A 378 -1.89 6.58 -30.51
CA GLU A 378 -2.04 6.32 -31.95
C GLU A 378 -2.26 7.59 -32.78
N LEU A 379 -2.44 8.75 -32.14
CA LEU A 379 -2.72 10.03 -32.80
C LEU A 379 -1.45 10.89 -32.86
N ASP A 380 -1.22 11.57 -33.99
CA ASP A 380 -0.10 12.52 -34.13
C ASP A 380 -0.44 13.87 -33.46
N ILE A 381 -0.44 13.89 -32.13
CA ILE A 381 -0.69 15.10 -31.33
C ILE A 381 0.63 15.64 -30.79
N ARG A 382 1.05 16.79 -31.32
CA ARG A 382 2.31 17.46 -30.93
C ARG A 382 2.21 18.23 -29.61
N ARG A 383 1.87 17.52 -28.53
CA ARG A 383 1.80 18.04 -27.17
C ARG A 383 2.66 17.21 -26.23
N SER A 384 3.09 17.81 -25.12
CA SER A 384 3.85 17.06 -24.12
C SER A 384 2.95 16.00 -23.47
N PRO A 385 3.48 14.81 -23.08
CA PRO A 385 2.69 13.74 -22.49
C PRO A 385 1.87 14.17 -21.26
N ILE A 386 2.41 15.08 -20.44
CA ILE A 386 1.71 15.64 -19.27
C ILE A 386 0.50 16.48 -19.71
N SER A 387 0.62 17.25 -20.79
CA SER A 387 -0.48 18.08 -21.30
C SER A 387 -1.59 17.22 -21.92
N ILE A 388 -1.22 16.14 -22.62
CA ILE A 388 -2.18 15.14 -23.13
C ILE A 388 -2.92 14.50 -21.95
N ALA A 389 -2.19 14.03 -20.92
CA ALA A 389 -2.82 13.45 -19.73
C ALA A 389 -3.77 14.43 -19.03
N ALA A 390 -3.38 15.71 -18.88
CA ALA A 390 -4.21 16.74 -18.26
C ALA A 390 -5.49 17.03 -19.07
N ALA A 391 -5.39 17.09 -20.40
CA ALA A 391 -6.52 17.31 -21.28
C ALA A 391 -7.49 16.11 -21.32
N VAL A 392 -6.97 14.88 -21.38
CA VAL A 392 -7.81 13.67 -21.29
C VAL A 392 -8.54 13.61 -19.96
N ILE A 393 -7.87 13.92 -18.84
CA ILE A 393 -8.53 14.01 -17.54
C ILE A 393 -9.66 15.05 -17.56
N TYR A 394 -9.42 16.22 -18.15
CA TYR A 394 -10.45 17.25 -18.29
C TYR A 394 -11.66 16.76 -19.09
N MET A 395 -11.43 16.10 -20.24
CA MET A 395 -12.51 15.50 -21.05
C MET A 395 -13.36 14.53 -20.25
N ILE A 396 -12.71 13.60 -19.54
CA ILE A 396 -13.38 12.57 -18.75
C ILE A 396 -14.15 13.19 -17.58
N THR A 397 -13.59 14.18 -16.89
CA THR A 397 -14.30 14.82 -15.76
C THR A 397 -15.47 15.68 -16.22
N GLN A 398 -15.45 16.26 -17.42
CA GLN A 398 -16.61 16.99 -17.95
C GLN A 398 -17.81 16.08 -18.28
N LEU A 399 -17.56 14.78 -18.52
CA LEU A 399 -18.58 13.76 -18.77
C LEU A 399 -19.03 13.03 -17.51
N SER A 400 -18.38 13.30 -16.37
CA SER A 400 -18.77 12.80 -15.07
C SER A 400 -19.85 13.68 -14.43
N GLU A 401 -20.67 13.10 -13.54
CA GLU A 401 -21.59 13.88 -12.71
C GLU A 401 -20.84 14.89 -11.82
N ASP A 402 -19.66 14.49 -11.30
CA ASP A 402 -18.76 15.37 -10.55
C ASP A 402 -17.77 16.07 -11.49
N LYS A 403 -18.23 17.17 -12.11
CA LYS A 403 -17.41 17.99 -13.01
C LYS A 403 -16.30 18.69 -12.25
N ARG A 404 -15.06 18.56 -12.74
CA ARG A 404 -13.90 19.26 -12.16
C ARG A 404 -13.59 20.54 -12.94
N PRO A 405 -13.41 21.69 -12.28
CA PRO A 405 -13.00 22.91 -12.95
C PRO A 405 -11.56 22.77 -13.48
N LEU A 406 -11.26 23.49 -14.56
CA LEU A 406 -9.94 23.46 -15.21
C LEU A 406 -8.81 23.85 -14.23
N LYS A 407 -9.11 24.75 -13.29
CA LYS A 407 -8.21 25.19 -12.23
C LYS A 407 -7.74 24.04 -11.34
N ASP A 408 -8.63 23.13 -10.95
CA ASP A 408 -8.27 21.99 -10.10
C ASP A 408 -7.36 21.01 -10.84
N ILE A 409 -7.60 20.82 -12.14
CA ILE A 409 -6.74 20.00 -13.00
C ILE A 409 -5.37 20.66 -13.18
N SER A 410 -5.33 21.97 -13.37
CA SER A 410 -4.10 22.76 -13.42
C SER A 410 -3.29 22.61 -12.12
N LEU A 411 -3.95 22.69 -10.96
CA LEU A 411 -3.32 22.48 -9.65
C LEU A 411 -2.81 21.04 -9.47
N ALA A 412 -3.62 20.03 -9.85
CA ALA A 412 -3.26 18.62 -9.68
C ALA A 412 -2.15 18.14 -10.64
N THR A 413 -2.11 18.67 -11.86
CA THR A 413 -1.15 18.27 -12.91
C THR A 413 0.07 19.18 -12.97
N GLY A 414 -0.05 20.41 -12.47
CA GLY A 414 0.95 21.46 -12.62
C GLY A 414 1.04 22.03 -14.05
N VAL A 415 0.12 21.72 -14.95
CA VAL A 415 0.05 22.29 -16.31
C VAL A 415 -0.77 23.57 -16.28
N ALA A 416 -0.34 24.61 -17.00
CA ALA A 416 -1.10 25.86 -17.06
C ALA A 416 -2.44 25.66 -17.77
N GLU A 417 -3.50 26.33 -17.31
CA GLU A 417 -4.86 26.21 -17.86
C GLU A 417 -4.92 26.44 -19.38
N GLY A 418 -4.22 27.45 -19.89
CA GLY A 418 -4.14 27.70 -21.33
C GLY A 418 -3.52 26.55 -22.12
N THR A 419 -2.52 25.86 -21.56
CA THR A 419 -1.91 24.68 -22.19
C THR A 419 -2.86 23.48 -22.18
N ILE A 420 -3.64 23.30 -21.11
CA ILE A 420 -4.67 22.27 -21.03
C ILE A 420 -5.74 22.54 -22.09
N ARG A 421 -6.23 23.77 -22.20
CA ARG A 421 -7.23 24.19 -23.20
C ARG A 421 -6.74 23.95 -24.63
N ASN A 422 -5.51 24.33 -24.93
CA ASN A 422 -4.93 24.10 -26.26
C ASN A 422 -4.80 22.61 -26.58
N SER A 423 -4.37 21.81 -25.61
CA SER A 423 -4.27 20.35 -25.80
C SER A 423 -5.64 19.69 -25.93
N TYR A 424 -6.65 20.20 -25.19
CA TYR A 424 -8.04 19.78 -25.32
C TYR A 424 -8.59 20.11 -26.72
N LYS A 425 -8.30 21.30 -27.25
CA LYS A 425 -8.68 21.68 -28.61
C LYS A 425 -8.14 20.73 -29.68
N ASP A 426 -6.91 20.25 -29.51
CA ASP A 426 -6.30 19.30 -30.45
C ASP A 426 -6.87 17.87 -30.30
N LEU A 427 -7.33 17.50 -29.11
CA LEU A 427 -7.92 16.18 -28.81
C LEU A 427 -9.43 16.10 -29.14
N TYR A 428 -10.13 17.22 -29.06
CA TYR A 428 -11.59 17.31 -29.19
C TYR A 428 -12.13 16.68 -30.50
N PRO A 429 -11.52 16.87 -31.68
CA PRO A 429 -12.00 16.24 -32.92
C PRO A 429 -12.00 14.71 -32.87
N TYR A 430 -11.20 14.12 -31.98
CA TYR A 430 -11.06 12.68 -31.82
C TYR A 430 -11.82 12.14 -30.61
N ALA A 431 -12.67 12.95 -29.96
CA ALA A 431 -13.35 12.57 -28.72
C ALA A 431 -14.11 11.23 -28.80
N SER A 432 -14.81 10.97 -29.91
CA SER A 432 -15.54 9.70 -30.14
C SER A 432 -14.62 8.49 -30.27
N ARG A 433 -13.42 8.67 -30.82
CA ARG A 433 -12.41 7.60 -30.90
C ARG A 433 -11.71 7.40 -29.56
N LEU A 434 -11.46 8.47 -28.82
CA LEU A 434 -10.68 8.45 -27.58
C LEU A 434 -11.49 7.91 -26.40
N ILE A 435 -12.72 8.39 -26.21
CA ILE A 435 -13.50 8.07 -25.02
C ILE A 435 -14.14 6.69 -25.20
N PRO A 436 -13.99 5.77 -24.23
CA PRO A 436 -14.61 4.45 -24.34
C PRO A 436 -16.14 4.52 -24.28
N ASN A 437 -16.81 3.81 -25.19
CA ASN A 437 -18.28 3.69 -25.21
C ASN A 437 -18.86 3.09 -23.92
N THR A 438 -18.05 2.38 -23.14
CA THR A 438 -18.41 1.86 -21.81
C THR A 438 -18.51 2.96 -20.75
N TYR A 439 -18.00 4.16 -21.02
CA TYR A 439 -18.01 5.29 -20.10
C TYR A 439 -19.04 6.35 -20.52
N ALA A 440 -19.05 6.74 -21.79
CA ALA A 440 -19.97 7.73 -22.33
C ALA A 440 -20.40 7.32 -23.75
N LYS A 441 -21.69 7.46 -24.08
CA LYS A 441 -22.20 7.23 -25.44
C LYS A 441 -21.93 8.44 -26.33
N GLU A 442 -22.03 8.28 -27.65
CA GLU A 442 -21.83 9.39 -28.60
C GLU A 442 -22.76 10.59 -28.33
N GLU A 443 -23.96 10.34 -27.81
CA GLU A 443 -24.90 11.39 -27.42
C GLU A 443 -24.37 12.22 -26.24
N ASP A 444 -23.71 11.58 -25.28
CA ASP A 444 -23.13 12.23 -24.10
C ASP A 444 -21.93 13.10 -24.48
N LEU A 445 -21.23 12.77 -25.58
CA LEU A 445 -20.11 13.57 -26.08
C LEU A 445 -20.53 14.97 -26.53
N LYS A 446 -21.80 15.16 -26.89
CA LYS A 446 -22.36 16.49 -27.20
C LYS A 446 -22.38 17.41 -25.98
N ASN A 447 -22.32 16.86 -24.77
CA ASN A 447 -22.27 17.62 -23.52
C ASN A 447 -20.86 18.15 -23.19
N LEU A 448 -19.83 17.76 -23.96
CA LEU A 448 -18.51 18.34 -23.83
C LEU A 448 -18.53 19.80 -24.30
N CYS A 449 -18.05 20.72 -23.46
CA CYS A 449 -17.88 22.11 -23.85
C CYS A 449 -16.94 22.21 -25.05
N THR A 450 -17.38 22.85 -26.13
CA THR A 450 -16.50 23.17 -27.27
C THR A 450 -15.31 24.01 -26.78
N PRO A 451 -14.05 23.65 -27.15
CA PRO A 451 -12.81 24.23 -26.63
C PRO A 451 -12.63 25.75 -26.75
#